data_AF-A0A812RUR0-F1
#
_entry.id   AF-A0A812RUR0-F1
#
_cell.length_a   1.000
_cell.length_b   1.000
_cell.length_c   1.000
_cell.angle_alpha   90.00
_cell.angle_beta   90.00
_cell.angle_gamma   90.00
#
_symmetry.space_group_name_H-M   'P 1'
#
loop_
_entity.id
_entity.type
_entity.pdbx_description
1 polymer ?
#
loop_
_entity_poly.entity_id
_entity_poly.type
_entity_poly.pdbx_seq_one_letter_code
_entity_poly.pdbx_strand_id
1 'polypeptide(L)'
;MAPSPGTPLGGEHPAPMQTDQAPPAAPMQIDQVPRPARSRRTRVSEPSAAARCVRQALHAAPPPPPPAAPVPSAFVNGRVACPICHTFSSDTAGGLMRHISAMHSGAALGPSAVEALRLLDRAVCTEAQCGALNRVRVGVKTCIRCGRGANLRPLQAGDVVPGPRGPHAAPSPAPAPTTPAPSPPQPEVADVSLPQDWTARVRALPTTSQWHVPVSFRLRHAQAWTLCLEGMAAGLPGFCRLEEARTKLLLAQFPKGAYGPKELAERFALWEASDFEGLLARAEAQALLRRGPARPARKPRTEDRAKRFAAEGAYSKSLGVLTTQLATPTPEQQRHYATRLLPPSQRGEAWRATPAAAMQVDTEPANTEQHHPLRGVRYKAMTVCRPTGTRPEHAQEALNVRQKPVGRRLARAMMAVQRRAEQGSLGEEARWLTRTRLVYLHRPGRDLPRPIRIGEFLRSAQAKRTLRAAAPRLRGTFRAMHQWGVEMPGGAEALVHWRNTIETLALRGCTPPMVAFDLDLANMFGSI
;
A
#
# COMPACT_ATOMS: atom_id res chain seq x y z
N MET A 1 -42.48 11.73 -74.49
CA MET A 1 -41.94 11.80 -73.12
C MET A 1 -41.29 13.18 -72.97
N ALA A 2 -41.87 14.02 -72.13
CA ALA A 2 -41.58 15.44 -72.01
C ALA A 2 -40.28 15.71 -71.23
N PRO A 3 -39.51 16.76 -71.56
CA PRO A 3 -38.51 17.32 -70.68
C PRO A 3 -39.13 18.48 -69.86
N SER A 4 -38.81 18.52 -68.57
CA SER A 4 -39.19 19.57 -67.63
C SER A 4 -37.96 19.97 -66.79
N PRO A 5 -37.92 21.16 -66.17
CA PRO A 5 -36.96 22.19 -66.53
C PRO A 5 -35.99 22.55 -65.39
N GLY A 6 -34.96 23.31 -65.76
CA GLY A 6 -33.95 23.84 -64.86
C GLY A 6 -34.50 24.79 -63.80
N THR A 7 -33.90 24.74 -62.62
CA THR A 7 -34.13 25.66 -61.50
C THR A 7 -32.87 26.52 -61.30
N PRO A 8 -32.98 27.86 -61.26
CA PRO A 8 -31.90 28.73 -60.80
C PRO A 8 -32.09 29.05 -59.31
N LEU A 9 -31.03 28.94 -58.52
CA LEU A 9 -30.97 29.54 -57.19
C LEU A 9 -29.77 30.48 -57.14
N GLY A 10 -30.05 31.76 -57.40
CA GLY A 10 -29.22 32.87 -56.95
C GLY A 10 -29.50 33.11 -55.48
N GLY A 11 -28.49 32.91 -54.64
CA GLY A 11 -28.48 33.33 -53.24
C GLY A 11 -27.51 34.49 -53.09
N GLU A 12 -28.05 35.69 -52.95
CA GLU A 12 -27.30 36.90 -52.58
C GLU A 12 -26.75 36.75 -51.16
N HIS A 13 -25.45 36.91 -51.00
CA HIS A 13 -24.80 37.04 -49.69
C HIS A 13 -25.04 38.46 -49.14
N PRO A 14 -25.59 38.63 -47.92
CA PRO A 14 -25.59 39.93 -47.26
C PRO A 14 -24.19 40.27 -46.74
N ALA A 15 -23.83 41.55 -46.89
CA ALA A 15 -22.58 42.16 -46.47
C ALA A 15 -22.31 42.01 -44.95
N PRO A 16 -21.04 41.98 -44.52
CA PRO A 16 -20.70 41.94 -43.11
C PRO A 16 -21.02 43.28 -42.44
N MET A 17 -21.86 43.23 -41.40
CA MET A 17 -22.06 44.32 -40.45
C MET A 17 -20.72 44.74 -39.84
N GLN A 18 -20.44 46.04 -39.94
CA GLN A 18 -19.40 46.72 -39.18
C GLN A 18 -19.69 46.57 -37.68
N THR A 19 -18.79 45.89 -36.96
CA THR A 19 -18.75 45.93 -35.50
C THR A 19 -18.04 47.20 -35.06
N ASP A 20 -18.79 48.05 -34.35
CA ASP A 20 -18.30 49.23 -33.66
C ASP A 20 -17.07 48.93 -32.80
N GLN A 21 -16.02 49.72 -33.00
CA GLN A 21 -14.84 49.75 -32.15
C GLN A 21 -15.25 50.30 -30.77
N ALA A 22 -15.21 49.43 -29.76
CA ALA A 22 -15.25 49.85 -28.37
C ALA A 22 -13.99 50.67 -28.01
N PRO A 23 -14.12 51.77 -27.26
CA PRO A 23 -12.98 52.61 -26.89
C PRO A 23 -12.04 51.87 -25.92
N PRO A 24 -10.74 52.23 -25.91
CA PRO A 24 -9.75 51.59 -25.06
C PRO A 24 -10.07 51.83 -23.58
N ALA A 25 -10.17 50.74 -22.82
CA ALA A 25 -10.32 50.76 -21.38
C ALA A 25 -9.14 51.49 -20.73
N ALA A 26 -9.44 52.53 -19.95
CA ALA A 26 -8.48 53.25 -19.14
C ALA A 26 -7.76 52.29 -18.16
N PRO A 27 -6.46 52.50 -17.87
CA PRO A 27 -5.74 51.70 -16.91
C PRO A 27 -6.35 51.88 -15.52
N MET A 28 -6.91 50.80 -14.96
CA MET A 28 -7.28 50.71 -13.55
C MET A 28 -6.05 51.02 -12.69
N GLN A 29 -6.04 52.19 -12.06
CA GLN A 29 -5.18 52.47 -10.93
C GLN A 29 -5.56 51.50 -9.81
N ILE A 30 -4.64 50.59 -9.49
CA ILE A 30 -4.74 49.75 -8.31
C ILE A 30 -4.44 50.65 -7.11
N ASP A 31 -5.49 51.08 -6.43
CA ASP A 31 -5.38 51.72 -5.13
C ASP A 31 -4.57 50.84 -4.17
N GLN A 32 -3.57 51.46 -3.57
CA GLN A 32 -2.73 50.84 -2.56
C GLN A 32 -3.58 50.46 -1.35
N VAL A 33 -3.88 49.16 -1.21
CA VAL A 33 -4.53 48.61 -0.03
C VAL A 33 -3.63 48.87 1.19
N PRO A 34 -4.12 49.58 2.22
CA PRO A 34 -3.32 49.84 3.42
C PRO A 34 -3.00 48.53 4.13
N ARG A 35 -1.71 48.34 4.44
CA ARG A 35 -1.22 47.19 5.21
C ARG A 35 -1.98 47.09 6.55
N PRO A 36 -2.61 45.95 6.87
CA PRO A 36 -3.28 45.81 8.16
C PRO A 36 -2.26 45.82 9.29
N ALA A 37 -2.56 46.62 10.32
CA ALA A 37 -1.78 46.74 11.53
C ALA A 37 -1.50 45.36 12.16
N ARG A 38 -0.27 45.16 12.64
CA ARG A 38 0.17 43.94 13.34
C ARG A 38 -0.71 43.69 14.57
N SER A 39 -1.62 42.72 14.44
CA SER A 39 -2.43 42.18 15.53
C SER A 39 -1.54 41.66 16.67
N ARG A 40 -1.79 42.20 17.88
CA ARG A 40 -1.24 41.73 19.15
C ARG A 40 -1.47 40.22 19.30
N ARG A 41 -0.40 39.48 19.58
CA ARG A 41 -0.42 38.05 19.96
C ARG A 41 -1.46 37.82 21.07
N THR A 42 -2.57 37.18 20.71
CA THR A 42 -3.53 36.62 21.66
C THR A 42 -2.91 35.40 22.36
N ARG A 43 -3.01 35.37 23.69
CA ARG A 43 -2.60 34.24 24.53
C ARG A 43 -3.33 32.97 24.06
N VAL A 44 -2.57 31.90 23.92
CA VAL A 44 -3.07 30.55 23.59
C VAL A 44 -4.03 30.12 24.70
N SER A 45 -5.29 29.87 24.34
CA SER A 45 -6.31 29.36 25.25
C SER A 45 -5.93 27.98 25.78
N GLU A 46 -6.17 27.77 27.08
CA GLU A 46 -5.93 26.51 27.75
C GLU A 46 -6.81 25.37 27.18
N PRO A 47 -6.31 24.13 27.15
CA PRO A 47 -7.12 22.98 26.74
C PRO A 47 -8.33 22.77 27.67
N SER A 48 -9.48 22.44 27.07
CA SER A 48 -10.72 22.20 27.80
C SER A 48 -10.58 21.11 28.86
N ALA A 49 -11.33 21.23 29.95
CA ALA A 49 -11.32 20.30 31.08
C ALA A 49 -11.56 18.83 30.64
N ALA A 50 -12.41 18.61 29.64
CA ALA A 50 -12.68 17.28 29.07
C ALA A 50 -11.43 16.62 28.45
N ALA A 51 -10.59 17.40 27.75
CA ALA A 51 -9.36 16.90 27.14
C ALA A 51 -8.25 16.61 28.17
N ARG A 52 -8.31 17.24 29.36
CA ARG A 52 -7.45 16.93 30.51
C ARG A 52 -7.89 15.63 31.18
N CYS A 53 -9.18 15.45 31.43
CA CYS A 53 -9.73 14.28 32.12
C CYS A 53 -9.43 12.96 31.37
N VAL A 54 -9.61 12.94 30.04
CA VAL A 54 -9.27 11.77 29.20
C VAL A 54 -7.76 11.47 29.20
N ARG A 55 -6.91 12.51 29.26
CA ARG A 55 -5.45 12.34 29.30
C ARG A 55 -4.98 11.79 30.66
N GLN A 56 -5.63 12.22 31.74
CA GLN A 56 -5.31 11.78 33.10
C GLN A 56 -5.73 10.32 33.33
N ALA A 57 -6.87 9.90 32.77
CA ALA A 57 -7.34 8.51 32.81
C ALA A 57 -6.43 7.53 32.04
N LEU A 58 -5.67 7.99 31.04
CA LEU A 58 -4.78 7.15 30.22
C LEU A 58 -3.37 6.95 30.82
N HIS A 59 -3.00 7.71 31.85
CA HIS A 59 -1.63 7.75 32.39
C HIS A 59 -1.50 7.28 33.85
N ALA A 60 -2.55 6.71 34.45
CA ALA A 60 -2.46 6.17 35.80
C ALA A 60 -1.66 4.84 35.83
N ALA A 61 -0.62 4.86 36.67
CA ALA A 61 0.34 3.80 37.06
C ALA A 61 1.54 3.52 36.12
N PRO A 62 2.75 3.99 36.46
CA PRO A 62 3.99 3.40 35.95
C PRO A 62 4.28 2.06 36.66
N PRO A 63 4.67 1.00 35.95
CA PRO A 63 5.12 -0.24 36.59
C PRO A 63 6.48 -0.03 37.27
N PRO A 64 6.76 -0.75 38.37
CA PRO A 64 8.05 -0.67 39.05
C PRO A 64 9.19 -1.16 38.14
N PRO A 65 10.38 -0.57 38.23
CA PRO A 65 11.53 -1.02 37.46
C PRO A 65 11.93 -2.44 37.89
N PRO A 66 12.17 -3.37 36.94
CA PRO A 66 12.64 -4.69 37.29
C PRO A 66 14.09 -4.63 37.84
N PRO A 67 14.43 -5.51 38.79
CA PRO A 67 15.80 -5.59 39.32
C PRO A 67 16.77 -5.96 38.20
N ALA A 68 17.96 -5.34 38.22
CA ALA A 68 19.00 -5.60 37.23
C ALA A 68 19.50 -7.05 37.38
N ALA A 69 19.20 -7.88 36.39
CA ALA A 69 19.69 -9.25 36.35
C ALA A 69 21.20 -9.25 36.06
N PRO A 70 22.00 -10.14 36.70
CA PRO A 70 23.41 -10.28 36.39
C PRO A 70 23.58 -10.63 34.90
N VAL A 71 24.53 -9.97 34.23
CA VAL A 71 24.85 -10.26 32.83
C VAL A 71 25.37 -11.70 32.75
N PRO A 72 24.68 -12.60 32.03
CA PRO A 72 25.14 -13.98 31.96
C PRO A 72 26.50 -14.07 31.28
N SER A 73 27.41 -14.86 31.86
CA SER A 73 28.77 -15.12 31.36
C SER A 73 28.83 -15.68 29.92
N ALA A 74 27.70 -16.10 29.36
CA ALA A 74 27.56 -16.63 28.01
C ALA A 74 27.82 -15.59 26.88
N PHE A 75 27.94 -14.30 27.20
CA PHE A 75 28.15 -13.21 26.23
C PHE A 75 29.49 -12.50 26.42
N VAL A 76 30.61 -13.23 26.34
CA VAL A 76 31.94 -12.60 26.33
C VAL A 76 32.09 -11.83 25.01
N ASN A 77 32.33 -10.52 25.09
CA ASN A 77 32.47 -9.62 23.94
C ASN A 77 31.24 -9.54 23.00
N GLY A 78 30.03 -9.75 23.53
CA GLY A 78 28.79 -9.68 22.74
C GLY A 78 28.59 -10.84 21.76
N ARG A 79 29.44 -11.88 21.83
CA ARG A 79 29.33 -13.10 21.05
C ARG A 79 28.91 -14.26 21.95
N VAL A 80 28.10 -15.16 21.40
CA VAL A 80 27.73 -16.41 22.07
C VAL A 80 28.39 -17.57 21.34
N ALA A 81 29.26 -18.30 22.05
CA ALA A 81 29.86 -19.53 21.56
C ALA A 81 28.87 -20.69 21.64
N CYS A 82 29.00 -21.66 20.74
CA CYS A 82 28.20 -22.87 20.79
C CYS A 82 28.62 -23.72 22.00
N PRO A 83 27.70 -24.06 22.92
CA PRO A 83 28.06 -24.79 24.13
C PRO A 83 28.18 -26.31 23.90
N ILE A 84 28.08 -26.77 22.64
CA ILE A 84 28.20 -28.19 22.26
C ILE A 84 29.56 -28.45 21.61
N CYS A 85 29.98 -27.63 20.64
CA CYS A 85 31.25 -27.84 19.92
C CYS A 85 32.31 -26.77 20.15
N HIS A 86 31.98 -25.62 20.74
CA HIS A 86 32.86 -24.47 20.98
C HIS A 86 33.54 -23.85 19.74
N THR A 87 33.49 -24.49 18.57
CA THR A 87 34.11 -24.03 17.31
C THR A 87 33.32 -22.93 16.61
N PHE A 88 32.03 -22.75 16.94
CA PHE A 88 31.17 -21.75 16.35
C PHE A 88 30.83 -20.65 17.36
N SER A 89 30.85 -19.39 16.93
CA SER A 89 30.30 -18.27 17.69
C SER A 89 29.42 -17.40 16.80
N SER A 90 28.44 -16.72 17.40
CA SER A 90 27.57 -15.78 16.68
C SER A 90 27.29 -14.54 17.49
N ASP A 91 27.19 -13.40 16.80
CA ASP A 91 26.77 -12.12 17.38
C ASP A 91 25.27 -12.10 17.72
N THR A 92 24.50 -13.15 17.37
CA THR A 92 23.07 -13.23 17.68
C THR A 92 22.66 -14.61 18.18
N ALA A 93 21.77 -14.63 19.17
CA ALA A 93 21.12 -15.86 19.63
C ALA A 93 20.37 -16.61 18.51
N GLY A 94 19.93 -15.90 17.46
CA GLY A 94 19.30 -16.51 16.29
C GLY A 94 20.29 -17.27 15.41
N GLY A 95 21.49 -16.72 15.20
CA GLY A 95 22.58 -17.39 14.48
C GLY A 95 23.04 -18.64 15.22
N LEU A 96 23.24 -18.54 16.53
CA LEU A 96 23.60 -19.69 17.36
C LEU A 96 22.56 -20.83 17.28
N MET A 97 21.26 -20.54 17.41
CA MET A 97 20.26 -21.61 17.31
C MET A 97 20.21 -22.28 15.95
N ARG A 98 20.44 -21.54 14.86
CA ARG A 98 20.52 -22.14 13.52
C ARG A 98 21.70 -23.09 13.41
N HIS A 99 22.85 -22.70 13.94
CA HIS A 99 24.02 -23.58 14.01
C HIS A 99 23.72 -24.83 14.83
N ILE A 100 23.15 -24.69 16.05
CA ILE A 100 22.81 -25.84 16.91
C ILE A 100 21.86 -26.80 16.20
N SER A 101 20.77 -26.31 15.61
CA SER A 101 19.82 -27.18 14.90
C SER A 101 20.41 -27.84 13.65
N ALA A 102 21.37 -27.21 12.98
CA ALA A 102 21.97 -27.74 11.75
C ALA A 102 23.11 -28.74 12.04
N MET A 103 24.01 -28.40 12.95
CA MET A 103 25.26 -29.14 13.18
C MET A 103 25.16 -30.17 14.31
N HIS A 104 24.23 -29.96 15.26
CA HIS A 104 24.12 -30.80 16.45
C HIS A 104 22.81 -31.59 16.48
N SER A 105 22.13 -31.74 15.34
CA SER A 105 20.93 -32.59 15.22
C SER A 105 21.19 -33.99 15.78
N GLY A 106 20.39 -34.43 16.75
CA GLY A 106 20.54 -35.75 17.38
C GLY A 106 21.55 -35.81 18.52
N ALA A 107 22.31 -34.74 18.78
CA ALA A 107 23.21 -34.69 19.92
C ALA A 107 22.42 -34.52 21.24
N ALA A 108 22.81 -35.27 22.27
CA ALA A 108 22.30 -35.07 23.63
C ALA A 108 22.94 -33.83 24.27
N LEU A 109 22.13 -33.02 24.94
CA LEU A 109 22.59 -31.80 25.61
C LEU A 109 23.27 -32.15 26.94
N GLY A 110 24.55 -31.77 27.05
CA GLY A 110 25.27 -31.81 28.33
C GLY A 110 24.83 -30.68 29.28
N PRO A 111 25.22 -30.74 30.57
CA PRO A 111 24.83 -29.73 31.58
C PRO A 111 25.18 -28.29 31.20
N SER A 112 26.39 -28.06 30.67
CA SER A 112 26.82 -26.73 30.22
C SER A 112 25.98 -26.19 29.06
N ALA A 113 25.59 -27.05 28.11
CA ALA A 113 24.70 -26.68 27.01
C ALA A 113 23.29 -26.34 27.49
N VAL A 114 22.78 -27.07 28.48
CA VAL A 114 21.49 -26.77 29.11
C VAL A 114 21.50 -25.41 29.78
N GLU A 115 22.54 -25.10 30.55
CA GLU A 115 22.69 -23.81 31.22
C GLU A 115 22.77 -22.65 30.22
N ALA A 116 23.65 -22.74 29.23
CA ALA A 116 23.78 -21.72 28.19
C ALA A 116 22.47 -21.51 27.41
N LEU A 117 21.73 -22.58 27.09
CA LEU A 117 20.46 -22.47 26.40
C LEU A 117 19.34 -21.91 27.29
N ARG A 118 19.33 -22.20 28.59
CA ARG A 118 18.40 -21.57 29.54
C ARG A 118 18.64 -20.06 29.64
N LEU A 119 19.89 -19.61 29.64
CA LEU A 119 20.25 -18.18 29.59
C LEU A 119 19.79 -17.48 28.31
N LEU A 120 19.52 -18.25 27.24
CA LEU A 120 18.93 -17.76 25.99
C LEU A 120 17.40 -17.90 25.96
N ASP A 121 16.78 -18.06 27.13
CA ASP A 121 15.36 -18.34 27.35
C ASP A 121 14.88 -19.51 26.50
N ARG A 122 15.53 -20.68 26.55
CA ARG A 122 15.10 -21.86 25.79
C ARG A 122 14.41 -22.92 26.64
N ALA A 123 13.40 -23.54 26.06
CA ALA A 123 12.65 -24.67 26.61
C ALA A 123 12.33 -25.71 25.52
N VAL A 124 12.00 -26.92 25.96
CA VAL A 124 11.66 -28.05 25.09
C VAL A 124 10.15 -28.18 24.98
N CYS A 125 9.64 -28.40 23.79
CA CYS A 125 8.24 -28.78 23.59
C CYS A 125 7.97 -30.18 24.15
N THR A 126 6.97 -30.31 25.03
CA THR A 126 6.62 -31.57 25.70
C THR A 126 5.82 -32.53 24.82
N GLU A 127 5.36 -32.08 23.64
CA GLU A 127 4.67 -32.94 22.68
C GLU A 127 5.56 -34.13 22.31
N ALA A 128 4.99 -35.33 22.42
CA ALA A 128 5.67 -36.57 22.07
C ALA A 128 6.28 -36.44 20.67
N GLN A 129 7.56 -36.81 20.54
CA GLN A 129 8.34 -36.77 19.30
C GLN A 129 8.66 -35.37 18.74
N CYS A 130 8.24 -34.28 19.39
CA CYS A 130 8.57 -32.92 18.92
C CYS A 130 9.97 -32.48 19.34
N GLY A 131 10.23 -32.46 20.67
CA GLY A 131 11.53 -32.09 21.24
C GLY A 131 12.04 -30.69 20.86
N ALA A 132 11.19 -29.82 20.31
CA ALA A 132 11.64 -28.57 19.72
C ALA A 132 12.12 -27.56 20.76
N LEU A 133 13.29 -26.94 20.50
CA LEU A 133 13.86 -25.86 21.31
C LEU A 133 13.16 -24.52 21.00
N ASN A 134 12.20 -24.13 21.85
CA ASN A 134 11.41 -22.91 21.74
C ASN A 134 11.94 -21.82 22.66
N ARG A 135 11.58 -20.55 22.41
CA ARG A 135 11.85 -19.46 23.36
C ARG A 135 10.79 -19.44 24.45
N VAL A 136 11.17 -19.30 25.72
CA VAL A 136 10.30 -19.17 26.90
C VAL A 136 9.72 -17.76 27.03
N ARG A 137 9.60 -17.01 25.93
CA ARG A 137 8.98 -15.70 26.02
C ARG A 137 7.51 -15.84 26.39
N VAL A 138 7.09 -15.04 27.37
CA VAL A 138 5.68 -14.81 27.71
C VAL A 138 4.91 -14.56 26.40
N GLY A 139 3.99 -15.46 26.07
CA GLY A 139 3.12 -15.35 24.89
C GLY A 139 3.43 -16.26 23.69
N VAL A 140 4.37 -17.20 23.76
CA VAL A 140 4.45 -18.27 22.75
C VAL A 140 3.25 -19.20 22.93
N LYS A 141 2.25 -19.08 22.07
CA LYS A 141 1.02 -19.91 22.11
C LYS A 141 1.18 -21.26 21.41
N THR A 142 2.09 -21.36 20.44
CA THR A 142 2.28 -22.58 19.65
C THR A 142 3.76 -22.91 19.44
N CYS A 143 4.08 -24.20 19.41
CA CYS A 143 5.41 -24.69 19.13
C CYS A 143 5.80 -24.43 17.67
N ILE A 144 6.99 -23.88 17.42
CA ILE A 144 7.44 -23.57 16.06
C ILE A 144 7.61 -24.82 15.17
N ARG A 145 7.81 -26.01 15.77
CA ARG A 145 8.05 -27.25 15.04
C ARG A 145 6.74 -27.98 14.75
N CYS A 146 5.95 -28.34 15.77
CA CYS A 146 4.73 -29.13 15.58
C CYS A 146 3.45 -28.29 15.38
N GLY A 147 3.48 -26.98 15.67
CA GLY A 147 2.33 -26.08 15.52
C GLY A 147 1.25 -26.23 16.61
N ARG A 148 1.35 -27.24 17.49
CA ARG A 148 0.44 -27.45 18.62
C ARG A 148 0.64 -26.40 19.71
N GLY A 149 -0.31 -26.34 20.65
CA GLY A 149 -0.21 -25.50 21.85
C GLY A 149 1.15 -25.66 22.53
N ALA A 150 1.80 -24.54 22.85
CA ALA A 150 3.16 -24.56 23.38
C ALA A 150 3.17 -24.99 24.86
N ASN A 151 3.06 -26.29 25.10
CA ASN A 151 3.44 -26.89 26.37
C ASN A 151 4.96 -27.04 26.36
N LEU A 152 5.63 -26.14 27.09
CA LEU A 152 7.08 -26.05 27.14
C LEU A 152 7.56 -26.45 28.53
N ARG A 153 8.55 -27.34 28.60
CA ARG A 153 9.26 -27.67 29.85
C ARG A 153 10.67 -27.11 29.84
N PRO A 154 11.26 -26.81 31.02
CA PRO A 154 12.67 -26.49 31.11
C PRO A 154 13.57 -27.56 30.46
N LEU A 155 14.67 -27.12 29.87
CA LEU A 155 15.72 -28.00 29.34
C LEU A 155 16.33 -28.85 30.46
N GLN A 156 16.66 -30.09 30.18
CA GLN A 156 17.33 -31.03 31.08
C GLN A 156 18.54 -31.65 30.37
N ALA A 157 19.54 -32.09 31.14
CA ALA A 157 20.67 -32.82 30.57
C ALA A 157 20.17 -34.15 29.97
N GLY A 158 20.67 -34.52 28.81
CA GLY A 158 20.18 -35.66 28.03
C GLY A 158 19.08 -35.32 27.01
N ASP A 159 18.51 -34.11 27.06
CA ASP A 159 17.59 -33.65 26.00
C ASP A 159 18.29 -33.67 24.63
N VAL A 160 17.64 -34.23 23.62
CA VAL A 160 18.23 -34.37 22.28
C VAL A 160 17.92 -33.13 21.43
N VAL A 161 18.94 -32.60 20.76
CA VAL A 161 18.76 -31.48 19.84
C VAL A 161 17.89 -31.94 18.66
N PRO A 162 16.73 -31.28 18.46
CA PRO A 162 15.81 -31.62 17.39
C PRO A 162 16.48 -31.47 16.03
N GLY A 163 16.51 -32.54 15.23
CA GLY A 163 17.02 -32.46 13.86
C GLY A 163 16.23 -31.54 12.95
N PRO A 164 16.73 -31.20 11.74
CA PRO A 164 15.92 -30.53 10.72
C PRO A 164 14.61 -31.28 10.56
N ARG A 165 13.54 -30.60 10.09
CA ARG A 165 12.29 -31.29 9.75
C ARG A 165 12.60 -32.31 8.65
N GLY A 166 13.00 -33.51 9.05
CA GLY A 166 13.00 -34.66 8.18
C GLY A 166 11.56 -34.86 7.73
N PRO A 167 11.34 -35.29 6.49
CA PRO A 167 10.07 -35.89 6.13
C PRO A 167 9.94 -37.18 6.95
N HIS A 168 9.52 -37.08 8.22
CA HIS A 168 8.75 -38.17 8.78
C HIS A 168 7.47 -38.20 7.97
N ALA A 169 7.55 -39.05 6.96
CA ALA A 169 6.50 -39.42 6.05
C ALA A 169 5.28 -39.81 6.88
N ALA A 170 4.25 -38.97 6.85
CA ALA A 170 2.96 -39.57 6.56
C ALA A 170 3.16 -40.33 5.23
N PRO A 171 2.81 -41.62 5.14
CA PRO A 171 2.93 -42.37 3.90
C PRO A 171 2.34 -41.53 2.76
N SER A 172 3.18 -41.22 1.77
CA SER A 172 2.75 -40.45 0.62
C SER A 172 1.74 -41.33 -0.12
N PRO A 173 0.45 -40.96 -0.19
CA PRO A 173 -0.50 -41.74 -0.98
C PRO A 173 0.00 -41.75 -2.42
N ALA A 174 -0.02 -42.94 -3.02
CA ALA A 174 0.35 -43.14 -4.42
C ALA A 174 -0.33 -42.08 -5.31
N PRO A 175 0.35 -41.59 -6.37
CA PRO A 175 -0.21 -40.58 -7.25
C PRO A 175 -1.50 -41.11 -7.87
N ALA A 176 -2.63 -40.60 -7.39
CA ALA A 176 -3.94 -40.94 -7.91
C ALA A 176 -4.05 -40.41 -9.36
N PRO A 177 -4.76 -41.14 -10.24
CA PRO A 177 -4.99 -40.71 -11.62
C PRO A 177 -5.56 -39.30 -11.66
N THR A 178 -5.12 -38.54 -12.66
CA THR A 178 -5.39 -37.11 -12.89
C THR A 178 -6.86 -36.88 -13.28
N THR A 179 -7.79 -37.20 -12.40
CA THR A 179 -9.17 -36.72 -12.48
C THR A 179 -9.15 -35.22 -12.15
N PRO A 180 -9.78 -34.33 -12.94
CA PRO A 180 -9.83 -32.91 -12.63
C PRO A 180 -10.35 -32.75 -11.20
N ALA A 181 -9.48 -32.26 -10.32
CA ALA A 181 -9.73 -32.24 -8.89
C ALA A 181 -11.05 -31.50 -8.64
N PRO A 182 -12.02 -32.09 -7.92
CA PRO A 182 -13.22 -31.37 -7.53
C PRO A 182 -12.78 -30.09 -6.83
N SER A 183 -13.32 -28.96 -7.28
CA SER A 183 -13.06 -27.65 -6.70
C SER A 183 -13.15 -27.79 -5.17
N PRO A 184 -12.08 -27.47 -4.42
CA PRO A 184 -12.07 -27.68 -2.98
C PRO A 184 -13.31 -26.99 -2.39
N PRO A 185 -14.06 -27.66 -1.50
CA PRO A 185 -15.26 -27.10 -0.91
C PRO A 185 -14.91 -25.71 -0.36
N GLN A 186 -15.47 -24.68 -0.99
CA GLN A 186 -15.28 -23.32 -0.54
C GLN A 186 -15.91 -23.28 0.85
N PRO A 187 -15.17 -22.91 1.91
CA PRO A 187 -15.79 -22.71 3.20
C PRO A 187 -16.93 -21.72 3.00
N GLU A 188 -18.10 -22.06 3.53
CA GLU A 188 -19.30 -21.23 3.43
C GLU A 188 -19.07 -19.99 4.31
N VAL A 189 -18.38 -19.00 3.75
CA VAL A 189 -18.10 -17.75 4.43
C VAL A 189 -19.38 -16.92 4.35
N ALA A 190 -20.11 -16.85 5.47
CA ALA A 190 -21.25 -15.93 5.59
C ALA A 190 -20.78 -14.48 5.37
N ASP A 191 -21.62 -13.68 4.70
CA ASP A 191 -21.31 -12.26 4.51
C ASP A 191 -21.33 -11.50 5.85
N VAL A 192 -20.61 -10.38 5.90
CA VAL A 192 -20.55 -9.53 7.08
C VAL A 192 -21.75 -8.59 7.10
N SER A 193 -22.50 -8.61 8.20
CA SER A 193 -23.51 -7.60 8.48
C SER A 193 -22.84 -6.29 8.89
N LEU A 194 -23.12 -5.22 8.13
CA LEU A 194 -22.60 -3.88 8.39
C LEU A 194 -23.79 -2.89 8.55
N PRO A 195 -23.65 -1.85 9.37
CA PRO A 195 -24.65 -0.79 9.50
C PRO A 195 -25.06 -0.19 8.15
N GLN A 196 -26.30 0.27 8.03
CA GLN A 196 -26.85 0.80 6.78
C GLN A 196 -26.08 2.05 6.28
N ASP A 197 -25.60 2.89 7.20
CA ASP A 197 -24.86 4.12 6.92
C ASP A 197 -23.33 3.93 6.88
N TRP A 198 -22.85 2.68 7.03
CA TRP A 198 -21.43 2.30 7.07
C TRP A 198 -20.60 2.99 6.01
N THR A 199 -21.05 2.90 4.76
CA THR A 199 -20.34 3.40 3.61
C THR A 199 -20.20 4.93 3.63
N ALA A 200 -21.22 5.66 4.08
CA ALA A 200 -21.17 7.11 4.19
C ALA A 200 -20.18 7.53 5.28
N ARG A 201 -20.26 6.90 6.45
CA ARG A 201 -19.38 7.13 7.61
C ARG A 201 -17.91 6.86 7.29
N VAL A 202 -17.60 5.71 6.70
CA VAL A 202 -16.23 5.34 6.25
C VAL A 202 -15.67 6.34 5.23
N ARG A 203 -16.51 6.89 4.35
CA ARG A 203 -16.08 7.87 3.34
C ARG A 203 -15.81 9.24 3.95
N ALA A 204 -16.53 9.61 5.01
CA ALA A 204 -16.28 10.83 5.79
C ALA A 204 -14.95 10.79 6.58
N LEU A 205 -14.42 9.59 6.85
CA LEU A 205 -13.13 9.44 7.52
C LEU A 205 -11.95 9.96 6.66
N PRO A 206 -10.97 10.63 7.28
CA PRO A 206 -9.75 11.06 6.60
C PRO A 206 -9.02 9.88 5.94
N THR A 207 -8.55 10.08 4.71
CA THR A 207 -7.78 9.07 3.96
C THR A 207 -6.34 8.91 4.45
N THR A 208 -5.94 9.63 5.51
CA THR A 208 -4.57 9.58 6.03
C THR A 208 -4.33 8.30 6.83
N SER A 209 -3.45 7.46 6.32
CA SER A 209 -2.97 6.26 7.01
C SER A 209 -1.51 6.40 7.45
N GLN A 210 -1.12 5.56 8.40
CA GLN A 210 0.28 5.29 8.74
C GLN A 210 1.04 4.79 7.53
N TRP A 211 2.36 5.02 7.54
CA TRP A 211 3.21 4.67 6.41
C TRP A 211 3.64 3.22 6.48
N HIS A 212 3.97 2.77 7.69
CA HIS A 212 4.41 1.42 8.01
C HIS A 212 3.44 0.76 8.98
N VAL A 213 3.21 -0.52 8.77
CA VAL A 213 2.61 -1.44 9.72
C VAL A 213 3.75 -1.96 10.60
N PRO A 214 3.73 -1.68 11.92
CA PRO A 214 4.78 -2.16 12.81
C PRO A 214 4.92 -3.68 12.74
N VAL A 215 6.15 -4.18 12.85
CA VAL A 215 6.48 -5.59 12.59
C VAL A 215 5.59 -6.55 13.39
N SER A 216 5.25 -6.21 14.63
CA SER A 216 4.37 -6.99 15.52
C SER A 216 2.93 -7.13 15.02
N PHE A 217 2.46 -6.23 14.15
CA PHE A 217 1.09 -6.22 13.61
C PHE A 217 0.99 -6.67 12.16
N ARG A 218 2.10 -6.87 11.45
CA ARG A 218 2.09 -7.26 10.02
C ARG A 218 1.33 -8.54 9.75
N LEU A 219 1.43 -9.52 10.66
CA LEU A 219 0.70 -10.78 10.54
C LEU A 219 -0.81 -10.57 10.64
N ARG A 220 -1.27 -9.88 11.69
CA ARG A 220 -2.69 -9.55 11.91
C ARG A 220 -3.25 -8.72 10.75
N HIS A 221 -2.47 -7.76 10.25
CA HIS A 221 -2.80 -6.98 9.07
C HIS A 221 -2.96 -7.85 7.81
N ALA A 222 -2.02 -8.77 7.56
CA ALA A 222 -2.11 -9.68 6.42
C ALA A 222 -3.33 -10.61 6.52
N GLN A 223 -3.66 -11.10 7.73
CA GLN A 223 -4.86 -11.91 7.97
C GLN A 223 -6.14 -11.12 7.73
N ALA A 224 -6.27 -9.92 8.30
CA ALA A 224 -7.40 -9.03 8.10
C ALA A 224 -7.63 -8.73 6.60
N TRP A 225 -6.56 -8.44 5.88
CA TRP A 225 -6.65 -8.18 4.45
C TRP A 225 -6.99 -9.42 3.63
N THR A 226 -6.42 -10.57 3.99
CA THR A 226 -6.74 -11.85 3.33
C THR A 226 -8.23 -12.14 3.45
N LEU A 227 -8.80 -11.99 4.65
CA LEU A 227 -10.22 -12.21 4.91
C LEU A 227 -11.11 -11.32 4.02
N CYS A 228 -10.81 -10.01 3.96
CA CYS A 228 -11.53 -9.08 3.10
C CYS A 228 -11.45 -9.45 1.61
N LEU A 229 -10.25 -9.82 1.13
CA LEU A 229 -10.07 -10.18 -0.28
C LEU A 229 -10.71 -11.52 -0.64
N GLU A 230 -10.75 -12.49 0.29
CA GLU A 230 -11.45 -13.75 0.07
C GLU A 230 -12.96 -13.53 -0.01
N GLY A 231 -13.55 -12.77 0.90
CA GLY A 231 -14.98 -12.44 0.82
C GLY A 231 -15.32 -11.62 -0.43
N MET A 232 -14.47 -10.66 -0.80
CA MET A 232 -14.60 -9.92 -2.06
C MET A 232 -14.47 -10.84 -3.28
N ALA A 233 -13.55 -11.80 -3.27
CA ALA A 233 -13.40 -12.79 -4.33
C ALA A 233 -14.57 -13.77 -4.39
N ALA A 234 -15.23 -14.07 -3.27
CA ALA A 234 -16.48 -14.81 -3.20
C ALA A 234 -17.69 -13.99 -3.67
N GLY A 235 -17.55 -12.66 -3.81
CA GLY A 235 -18.62 -11.77 -4.28
C GLY A 235 -19.57 -11.35 -3.16
N LEU A 236 -19.10 -11.37 -1.92
CA LEU A 236 -19.86 -11.01 -0.74
C LEU A 236 -19.86 -9.47 -0.55
N PRO A 237 -21.02 -8.79 -0.65
CA PRO A 237 -21.15 -7.33 -0.57
C PRO A 237 -20.57 -6.69 0.70
N GLY A 238 -20.79 -7.30 1.86
CA GLY A 238 -20.27 -6.84 3.15
C GLY A 238 -18.75 -6.79 3.17
N PHE A 239 -18.08 -7.84 2.70
CA PHE A 239 -16.61 -7.85 2.60
C PHE A 239 -16.05 -6.84 1.59
N CYS A 240 -16.74 -6.57 0.48
CA CYS A 240 -16.38 -5.49 -0.45
C CYS A 240 -16.39 -4.10 0.23
N ARG A 241 -17.44 -3.83 1.03
CA ARG A 241 -17.58 -2.60 1.81
C ARG A 241 -16.57 -2.53 2.97
N LEU A 242 -16.24 -3.68 3.56
CA LEU A 242 -15.26 -3.78 4.64
C LEU A 242 -13.83 -3.54 4.12
N GLU A 243 -13.47 -4.03 2.93
CA GLU A 243 -12.17 -3.73 2.31
C GLU A 243 -12.00 -2.23 2.00
N GLU A 244 -13.07 -1.54 1.58
CA GLU A 244 -13.06 -0.07 1.39
C GLU A 244 -12.63 0.65 2.69
N ALA A 245 -13.05 0.11 3.84
CA ALA A 245 -12.84 0.69 5.16
C ALA A 245 -11.55 0.25 5.84
N ARG A 246 -11.08 -0.99 5.58
CA ARG A 246 -10.05 -1.71 6.35
C ARG A 246 -8.84 -0.85 6.71
N THR A 247 -8.23 -0.19 5.72
CA THR A 247 -7.02 0.60 5.98
C THR A 247 -7.32 1.85 6.81
N LYS A 248 -8.45 2.52 6.60
CA LYS A 248 -8.84 3.69 7.41
C LYS A 248 -9.10 3.27 8.85
N LEU A 249 -9.77 2.15 9.05
CA LEU A 249 -10.12 1.64 10.37
C LEU A 249 -8.91 1.14 11.15
N LEU A 250 -8.07 0.31 10.52
CA LEU A 250 -6.92 -0.30 11.21
C LEU A 250 -5.72 0.63 11.29
N LEU A 251 -5.43 1.38 10.22
CA LEU A 251 -4.16 2.09 10.04
C LEU A 251 -4.31 3.62 9.96
N ALA A 252 -5.44 4.21 10.35
CA ALA A 252 -5.55 5.65 10.51
C ALA A 252 -4.43 6.20 11.40
N GLN A 253 -3.99 7.43 11.13
CA GLN A 253 -3.03 8.12 11.99
C GLN A 253 -3.57 8.27 13.41
N PHE A 254 -2.70 8.06 14.40
CA PHE A 254 -3.07 8.15 15.80
C PHE A 254 -3.30 9.60 16.24
N PRO A 255 -4.16 9.84 17.26
CA PRO A 255 -4.21 11.10 17.96
C PRO A 255 -2.84 11.48 18.54
N LYS A 256 -2.56 12.78 18.67
CA LYS A 256 -1.32 13.25 19.30
C LYS A 256 -1.30 12.81 20.76
N GLY A 257 -0.19 12.20 21.20
CA GLY A 257 -0.01 11.70 22.56
C GLY A 257 -0.51 10.27 22.80
N ALA A 258 -1.18 9.65 21.82
CA ALA A 258 -1.58 8.24 21.94
C ALA A 258 -0.35 7.31 21.79
N TYR A 259 -0.30 6.25 22.60
CA TYR A 259 0.70 5.20 22.45
C TYR A 259 0.32 4.26 21.30
N GLY A 260 0.97 4.46 20.15
CA GLY A 260 0.62 3.81 18.88
C GLY A 260 0.48 2.28 18.92
N PRO A 261 1.38 1.52 19.57
CA PRO A 261 1.24 0.07 19.68
C PRO A 261 -0.02 -0.38 20.43
N LYS A 262 -0.38 0.29 21.54
CA LYS A 262 -1.63 -0.01 22.28
C LYS A 262 -2.85 0.30 21.42
N GLU A 263 -2.83 1.45 20.73
CA GLU A 263 -3.91 1.83 19.83
C GLU A 263 -4.13 0.82 18.69
N LEU A 264 -3.05 0.35 18.04
CA LEU A 264 -3.18 -0.71 17.04
C LEU A 264 -3.70 -2.02 17.64
N ALA A 265 -3.21 -2.39 18.83
CA ALA A 265 -3.68 -3.60 19.50
C ALA A 265 -5.18 -3.58 19.74
N GLU A 266 -5.72 -2.46 20.21
CA GLU A 266 -7.16 -2.25 20.44
C GLU A 266 -7.94 -2.31 19.12
N ARG A 267 -7.48 -1.63 18.05
CA ARG A 267 -8.16 -1.69 16.73
C ARG A 267 -8.20 -3.09 16.14
N PHE A 268 -7.08 -3.82 16.19
CA PHE A 268 -7.05 -5.18 15.69
C PHE A 268 -7.85 -6.14 16.59
N ALA A 269 -7.98 -5.87 17.89
CA ALA A 269 -8.84 -6.66 18.77
C ALA A 269 -10.31 -6.51 18.40
N LEU A 270 -10.79 -5.28 18.13
CA LEU A 270 -12.15 -5.02 17.63
C LEU A 270 -12.38 -5.72 16.28
N TRP A 271 -11.41 -5.66 15.37
CA TRP A 271 -11.47 -6.38 14.09
C TRP A 271 -11.60 -7.90 14.26
N GLU A 272 -10.78 -8.49 15.13
CA GLU A 272 -10.78 -9.94 15.39
C GLU A 272 -12.05 -10.41 16.11
N ALA A 273 -12.68 -9.53 16.88
CA ALA A 273 -13.99 -9.75 17.49
C ALA A 273 -15.15 -9.51 16.51
N SER A 274 -14.88 -9.14 15.25
CA SER A 274 -15.87 -8.71 14.27
C SER A 274 -16.75 -7.54 14.74
N ASP A 275 -16.27 -6.74 15.70
CA ASP A 275 -16.93 -5.52 16.16
C ASP A 275 -16.56 -4.34 15.24
N PHE A 276 -17.11 -4.40 14.02
CA PHE A 276 -16.84 -3.41 12.99
C PHE A 276 -17.43 -2.04 13.33
N GLU A 277 -18.59 -2.00 14.01
CA GLU A 277 -19.22 -0.76 14.45
C GLU A 277 -18.40 -0.07 15.54
N GLY A 278 -17.95 -0.79 16.56
CA GLY A 278 -17.05 -0.27 17.58
C GLY A 278 -15.73 0.23 16.99
N LEU A 279 -15.19 -0.48 15.99
CA LEU A 279 -14.00 -0.05 15.27
C LEU A 279 -14.23 1.24 14.44
N LEU A 280 -15.39 1.39 13.80
CA LEU A 280 -15.77 2.60 13.06
C LEU A 280 -15.97 3.79 13.99
N ALA A 281 -16.75 3.63 15.07
CA ALA A 281 -16.98 4.65 16.08
C ALA A 281 -15.65 5.15 16.69
N ARG A 282 -14.70 4.23 16.94
CA ARG A 282 -13.35 4.58 17.38
C ARG A 282 -12.60 5.44 16.36
N ALA A 283 -12.64 5.06 15.08
CA ALA A 283 -11.98 5.83 14.01
C ALA A 283 -12.59 7.24 13.84
N GLU A 284 -13.91 7.37 14.00
CA GLU A 284 -14.63 8.64 13.97
C GLU A 284 -14.25 9.55 15.16
N ALA A 285 -14.24 9.01 16.37
CA ALA A 285 -13.80 9.74 17.56
C ALA A 285 -12.38 10.30 17.40
N GLN A 286 -11.49 9.52 16.79
CA GLN A 286 -10.13 9.96 16.51
C GLN A 286 -10.05 11.00 15.39
N ALA A 287 -10.89 10.88 14.36
CA ALA A 287 -11.00 11.90 13.34
C ALA A 287 -11.47 13.23 13.94
N LEU A 288 -12.42 13.22 14.88
CA LEU A 288 -12.89 14.39 15.60
C LEU A 288 -11.80 15.01 16.48
N LEU A 289 -11.07 14.21 17.26
CA LEU A 289 -9.94 14.69 18.07
C LEU A 289 -8.85 15.37 17.24
N ARG A 290 -8.72 15.01 15.96
CA ARG A 290 -7.76 15.61 15.02
C ARG A 290 -8.26 16.92 14.39
N ARG A 291 -9.57 17.17 14.40
CA ARG A 291 -10.18 18.42 13.91
C ARG A 291 -10.05 19.59 14.88
N GLY A 292 -9.59 19.36 16.11
CA GLY A 292 -9.27 20.44 17.06
C GLY A 292 -8.34 21.49 16.43
N PRO A 293 -8.39 22.76 16.90
CA PRO A 293 -7.74 23.90 16.24
C PRO A 293 -6.30 23.51 15.91
N ALA A 294 -6.04 23.37 14.61
CA ALA A 294 -4.74 22.98 14.15
C ALA A 294 -3.77 24.04 14.64
N ARG A 295 -3.01 23.74 15.71
CA ARG A 295 -1.85 24.57 16.07
C ARG A 295 -1.12 24.79 14.76
N PRO A 296 -0.88 26.06 14.35
CA PRO A 296 -0.31 26.38 13.06
C PRO A 296 0.88 25.45 12.91
N ALA A 297 0.78 24.53 11.95
CA ALA A 297 1.77 23.49 11.81
C ALA A 297 3.08 24.25 11.61
N ARG A 298 4.00 24.16 12.59
CA ARG A 298 5.37 24.62 12.37
C ARG A 298 5.75 23.98 11.04
N LYS A 299 5.96 24.79 10.00
CA LYS A 299 6.30 24.30 8.66
C LYS A 299 7.42 23.28 8.91
N PRO A 300 7.17 21.97 8.77
CA PRO A 300 8.19 20.99 9.08
C PRO A 300 9.34 21.37 8.18
N ARG A 301 10.53 21.66 8.76
CA ARG A 301 11.68 22.07 7.96
C ARG A 301 11.81 21.03 6.87
N THR A 302 11.69 21.47 5.62
CA THR A 302 11.68 20.60 4.44
C THR A 302 12.90 19.68 4.47
N GLU A 303 13.99 20.18 5.03
CA GLU A 303 15.21 19.48 5.39
C GLU A 303 15.02 18.32 6.37
N ASP A 304 14.32 18.46 7.50
CA ASP A 304 14.11 17.36 8.46
C ASP A 304 13.31 16.21 7.83
N ARG A 305 12.37 16.57 6.95
CA ARG A 305 11.61 15.60 6.18
C ARG A 305 12.48 14.92 5.12
N ALA A 306 13.30 15.67 4.39
CA ALA A 306 14.26 15.13 3.43
C ALA A 306 15.33 14.24 4.10
N LYS A 307 15.88 14.66 5.25
CA LYS A 307 16.85 13.90 6.05
C LYS A 307 16.27 12.57 6.53
N ARG A 308 15.03 12.57 7.04
CA ARG A 308 14.33 11.32 7.39
C ARG A 308 14.14 10.40 6.19
N PHE A 309 13.76 10.95 5.03
CA PHE A 309 13.62 10.16 3.81
C PHE A 309 14.95 9.61 3.31
N ALA A 310 16.04 10.35 3.46
CA ALA A 310 17.38 9.83 3.16
C ALA A 310 17.77 8.71 4.14
N ALA A 311 17.50 8.87 5.44
CA ALA A 311 17.78 7.86 6.46
C ALA A 311 16.95 6.57 6.27
N GLU A 312 15.76 6.66 5.71
CA GLU A 312 14.90 5.52 5.33
C GLU A 312 15.29 4.90 3.97
N GLY A 313 16.39 5.35 3.34
CA GLY A 313 16.88 4.83 2.06
C GLY A 313 16.14 5.32 0.81
N ALA A 314 15.26 6.32 0.95
CA ALA A 314 14.45 6.88 -0.14
C ALA A 314 15.09 8.14 -0.77
N TYR A 315 16.35 8.05 -1.20
CA TYR A 315 17.16 9.19 -1.66
C TYR A 315 16.55 10.00 -2.82
N SER A 316 15.99 9.34 -3.84
CA SER A 316 15.28 10.06 -4.93
C SER A 316 14.10 10.91 -4.43
N LYS A 317 13.49 10.51 -3.31
CA LYS A 317 12.38 11.25 -2.70
C LYS A 317 12.83 12.26 -1.65
N SER A 318 13.98 12.10 -1.00
CA SER A 318 14.55 13.19 -0.20
C SER A 318 14.82 14.39 -1.11
N LEU A 319 15.45 14.16 -2.27
CA LEU A 319 15.57 15.15 -3.34
C LEU A 319 14.20 15.64 -3.82
N GLY A 320 13.30 14.70 -4.12
CA GLY A 320 11.91 15.00 -4.50
C GLY A 320 11.14 15.85 -3.50
N VAL A 321 11.48 15.83 -2.21
CA VAL A 321 10.80 16.61 -1.15
C VAL A 321 11.42 17.97 -0.99
N LEU A 322 12.69 18.12 -1.33
CA LEU A 322 13.32 19.41 -1.53
C LEU A 322 12.75 20.10 -2.80
N THR A 323 12.45 19.34 -3.86
CA THR A 323 12.02 19.89 -5.16
C THR A 323 10.51 19.91 -5.39
N THR A 324 9.73 19.08 -4.69
CA THR A 324 8.33 18.80 -5.03
C THR A 324 7.50 18.58 -3.76
N GLN A 325 6.84 19.65 -3.31
CA GLN A 325 6.01 19.59 -2.11
C GLN A 325 4.58 19.21 -2.48
N LEU A 326 3.96 18.32 -1.70
CA LEU A 326 2.51 18.11 -1.78
C LEU A 326 1.82 19.38 -1.27
N ALA A 327 1.05 20.04 -2.12
CA ALA A 327 0.19 21.12 -1.69
C ALA A 327 -0.92 20.52 -0.80
N THR A 328 -1.24 21.22 0.29
CA THR A 328 -2.36 20.89 1.18
C THR A 328 -3.46 21.94 1.05
N PRO A 329 -4.13 22.04 -0.12
CA PRO A 329 -5.18 23.02 -0.32
C PRO A 329 -6.38 22.76 0.60
N THR A 330 -7.04 23.84 1.02
CA THR A 330 -8.34 23.77 1.70
C THR A 330 -9.39 23.10 0.81
N PRO A 331 -10.52 22.61 1.35
CA PRO A 331 -11.59 22.05 0.52
C PRO A 331 -12.10 23.01 -0.56
N GLU A 332 -12.14 24.31 -0.28
CA GLU A 332 -12.54 25.37 -1.21
C GLU A 332 -11.49 25.52 -2.32
N GLN A 333 -10.20 25.56 -1.96
CA GLN A 333 -9.11 25.58 -2.93
C GLN A 333 -9.08 24.30 -3.78
N GLN A 334 -9.37 23.14 -3.20
CA GLN A 334 -9.46 21.88 -3.94
C GLN A 334 -10.57 21.92 -4.98
N ARG A 335 -11.75 22.48 -4.64
CA ARG A 335 -12.85 22.69 -5.60
C ARG A 335 -12.43 23.69 -6.68
N HIS A 336 -11.87 24.84 -6.30
CA HIS A 336 -11.39 25.85 -7.24
C HIS A 336 -10.36 25.28 -8.23
N TYR A 337 -9.34 24.57 -7.74
CA TYR A 337 -8.33 23.92 -8.58
C TYR A 337 -8.91 22.80 -9.43
N ALA A 338 -9.86 22.01 -8.91
CA ALA A 338 -10.51 20.95 -9.68
C ALA A 338 -11.27 21.54 -10.87
N THR A 339 -12.06 22.60 -10.65
CA THR A 339 -12.80 23.29 -11.72
C THR A 339 -11.87 23.94 -12.74
N ARG A 340 -10.76 24.53 -12.30
CA ARG A 340 -9.85 25.29 -13.17
C ARG A 340 -8.86 24.42 -13.94
N LEU A 341 -8.37 23.33 -13.33
CA LEU A 341 -7.24 22.55 -13.86
C LEU A 341 -7.63 21.22 -14.49
N LEU A 342 -8.86 20.75 -14.29
CA LEU A 342 -9.33 19.50 -14.88
C LEU A 342 -10.32 19.82 -15.99
N PRO A 343 -10.16 19.20 -17.18
CA PRO A 343 -11.17 19.35 -18.22
C PRO A 343 -12.51 18.82 -17.70
N PRO A 344 -13.62 19.56 -17.90
CA PRO A 344 -14.95 19.06 -17.56
C PRO A 344 -15.21 17.78 -18.36
N SER A 345 -15.63 16.72 -17.67
CA SER A 345 -16.04 15.49 -18.36
C SER A 345 -17.40 15.73 -18.99
N GLN A 346 -17.45 15.96 -20.30
CA GLN A 346 -18.71 16.06 -21.05
C GLN A 346 -19.45 14.72 -21.13
N ARG A 347 -18.78 13.61 -20.80
CA ARG A 347 -19.38 12.27 -20.83
C ARG A 347 -19.86 11.86 -19.43
N GLY A 348 -21.06 12.31 -19.06
CA GLY A 348 -21.70 11.95 -17.78
C GLY A 348 -21.87 10.43 -17.59
N GLU A 349 -21.98 9.69 -18.70
CA GLU A 349 -22.22 8.24 -18.69
C GLU A 349 -21.03 7.38 -19.14
N ALA A 350 -19.87 7.95 -19.52
CA ALA A 350 -18.74 7.15 -20.01
C ALA A 350 -18.18 6.14 -18.99
N TRP A 351 -18.56 6.26 -17.71
CA TRP A 351 -18.22 5.25 -16.71
C TRP A 351 -19.07 3.98 -16.83
N ARG A 352 -20.26 4.05 -17.43
CA ARG A 352 -21.08 2.92 -17.87
C ARG A 352 -20.61 2.45 -19.24
N ALA A 353 -19.31 2.22 -19.39
CA ALA A 353 -18.86 1.50 -20.57
C ALA A 353 -19.61 0.17 -20.59
N THR A 354 -20.52 0.00 -21.55
CA THR A 354 -21.13 -1.29 -21.87
C THR A 354 -19.95 -2.25 -22.01
N PRO A 355 -19.95 -3.41 -21.35
CA PRO A 355 -18.88 -4.39 -21.53
C PRO A 355 -18.82 -4.70 -23.02
N ALA A 356 -17.90 -4.04 -23.73
CA ALA A 356 -17.61 -4.36 -25.11
C ALA A 356 -17.27 -5.84 -25.09
N ALA A 357 -17.95 -6.63 -25.92
CA ALA A 357 -17.81 -8.09 -26.00
C ALA A 357 -16.33 -8.41 -25.76
N ALA A 358 -16.04 -8.98 -24.58
CA ALA A 358 -14.69 -9.02 -24.07
C ALA A 358 -13.83 -9.66 -25.15
N MET A 359 -12.92 -8.88 -25.76
CA MET A 359 -11.96 -9.45 -26.70
C MET A 359 -11.30 -10.58 -25.93
N GLN A 360 -11.59 -11.81 -26.31
CA GLN A 360 -11.00 -12.99 -25.70
C GLN A 360 -9.51 -12.87 -26.01
N VAL A 361 -8.75 -12.35 -25.05
CA VAL A 361 -7.31 -12.38 -25.12
C VAL A 361 -6.97 -13.83 -24.79
N ASP A 362 -6.67 -14.61 -25.82
CA ASP A 362 -6.07 -15.95 -25.69
C ASP A 362 -4.77 -15.81 -24.91
N THR A 363 -4.93 -15.80 -23.60
CA THR A 363 -3.85 -15.75 -22.64
C THR A 363 -3.66 -17.19 -22.25
N GLU A 364 -2.64 -17.85 -22.81
CA GLU A 364 -2.22 -19.14 -22.31
C GLU A 364 -2.18 -19.08 -20.78
N PRO A 365 -2.76 -20.06 -20.07
CA PRO A 365 -2.78 -20.07 -18.61
C PRO A 365 -1.35 -20.26 -18.10
N ALA A 366 -0.59 -19.17 -18.04
CA ALA A 366 0.78 -19.14 -17.56
C ALA A 366 0.80 -19.73 -16.17
N ASN A 367 1.42 -20.91 -16.02
CA ASN A 367 1.56 -21.72 -14.81
C ASN A 367 1.32 -20.92 -13.51
N THR A 368 0.05 -20.86 -13.10
CA THR A 368 -0.48 -19.72 -12.31
C THR A 368 -0.13 -19.78 -10.82
N GLU A 369 0.37 -20.92 -10.33
CA GLU A 369 0.58 -21.13 -8.90
C GLU A 369 1.81 -20.44 -8.31
N GLN A 370 2.79 -20.06 -9.13
CA GLN A 370 4.05 -19.46 -8.64
C GLN A 370 4.12 -17.93 -8.76
N HIS A 371 3.09 -17.27 -9.30
CA HIS A 371 3.16 -15.83 -9.55
C HIS A 371 2.65 -15.01 -8.36
N HIS A 372 3.58 -14.37 -7.65
CA HIS A 372 3.27 -13.33 -6.67
C HIS A 372 2.45 -12.19 -7.32
N PRO A 373 1.35 -11.69 -6.72
CA PRO A 373 0.44 -10.73 -7.34
C PRO A 373 1.09 -9.39 -7.68
N LEU A 374 2.18 -9.05 -7.00
CA LEU A 374 2.97 -7.85 -7.25
C LEU A 374 4.31 -8.15 -7.94
N ARG A 375 4.50 -9.34 -8.53
CA ARG A 375 5.76 -9.68 -9.21
C ARG A 375 6.02 -8.64 -10.31
N GLY A 376 7.18 -8.00 -10.25
CA GLY A 376 7.57 -6.95 -11.21
C GLY A 376 6.82 -5.62 -11.06
N VAL A 377 5.83 -5.53 -10.17
CA VAL A 377 5.13 -4.28 -9.88
C VAL A 377 5.97 -3.48 -8.90
N ARG A 378 6.64 -2.44 -9.41
CA ARG A 378 7.41 -1.50 -8.59
C ARG A 378 6.54 -0.31 -8.21
N TYR A 379 6.58 0.05 -6.93
CA TYR A 379 5.98 1.28 -6.42
C TYR A 379 7.07 2.18 -5.87
N LYS A 380 6.98 3.49 -6.13
CA LYS A 380 7.89 4.45 -5.54
C LYS A 380 7.62 4.54 -4.04
N ALA A 381 8.68 4.47 -3.24
CA ALA A 381 8.68 4.07 -1.84
C ALA A 381 7.87 4.84 -0.78
N MET A 382 6.94 5.75 -1.05
CA MET A 382 6.26 6.58 -0.04
C MET A 382 5.05 7.18 -0.76
N THR A 383 4.25 6.30 -1.35
CA THR A 383 3.17 6.74 -2.23
C THR A 383 2.08 7.40 -1.40
N VAL A 384 1.48 8.48 -1.91
CA VAL A 384 0.37 9.16 -1.24
C VAL A 384 -0.75 8.15 -0.99
N CYS A 385 -1.44 8.28 0.15
CA CYS A 385 -2.62 7.50 0.46
C CYS A 385 -3.60 7.50 -0.72
N ARG A 386 -3.98 6.30 -1.17
CA ARG A 386 -5.08 6.09 -2.12
C ARG A 386 -6.42 6.48 -1.44
N PRO A 387 -7.56 6.59 -2.16
CA PRO A 387 -8.82 7.00 -1.53
C PRO A 387 -9.26 6.14 -0.32
N THR A 388 -8.98 4.83 -0.29
CA THR A 388 -9.17 3.95 0.89
C THR A 388 -8.12 4.13 1.99
N GLY A 389 -7.11 4.95 1.78
CA GLY A 389 -5.95 5.07 2.65
C GLY A 389 -4.90 3.97 2.45
N THR A 390 -5.21 2.90 1.71
CA THR A 390 -4.26 1.81 1.38
C THR A 390 -3.05 2.37 0.66
N ARG A 391 -1.86 1.91 1.06
CA ARG A 391 -0.60 2.27 0.40
C ARG A 391 0.10 1.02 -0.14
N PRO A 392 0.94 1.15 -1.19
CA PRO A 392 1.76 0.04 -1.65
C PRO A 392 2.66 -0.57 -0.59
N GLU A 393 3.14 0.25 0.35
CA GLU A 393 3.99 -0.18 1.47
C GLU A 393 3.24 -1.15 2.38
N HIS A 394 1.93 -0.94 2.62
CA HIS A 394 1.09 -1.88 3.37
C HIS A 394 0.99 -3.24 2.67
N ALA A 395 0.90 -3.26 1.34
CA ALA A 395 0.89 -4.48 0.53
C ALA A 395 2.20 -5.23 0.65
N GLN A 396 3.32 -4.53 0.50
CA GLN A 396 4.64 -5.12 0.65
C GLN A 396 4.84 -5.69 2.05
N GLU A 397 4.44 -4.97 3.10
CA GLU A 397 4.58 -5.44 4.48
C GLU A 397 3.67 -6.64 4.81
N ALA A 398 2.46 -6.67 4.24
CA ALA A 398 1.53 -7.79 4.41
C ALA A 398 1.98 -9.05 3.65
N LEU A 399 2.50 -8.91 2.43
CA LEU A 399 2.98 -10.03 1.62
C LEU A 399 4.33 -10.59 2.12
N ASN A 400 5.15 -9.75 2.77
CA ASN A 400 6.45 -10.12 3.34
C ASN A 400 6.38 -10.64 4.79
N VAL A 401 5.21 -11.05 5.27
CA VAL A 401 5.09 -11.69 6.60
C VAL A 401 5.94 -12.96 6.68
N ARG A 402 6.55 -13.20 7.85
CA ARG A 402 7.41 -14.39 8.08
C ARG A 402 6.64 -15.70 7.91
N GLN A 403 5.35 -15.71 8.28
CA GLN A 403 4.48 -16.86 8.11
C GLN A 403 4.08 -17.00 6.63
N LYS A 404 4.89 -17.75 5.87
CA LYS A 404 4.69 -17.98 4.43
C LYS A 404 3.29 -18.48 4.07
N PRO A 405 2.61 -19.35 4.84
CA PRO A 405 1.23 -19.75 4.53
C PRO A 405 0.27 -18.56 4.46
N VAL A 406 0.36 -17.61 5.40
CA VAL A 406 -0.49 -16.41 5.41
C VAL A 406 -0.18 -15.51 4.22
N GLY A 407 1.11 -15.27 3.92
CA GLY A 407 1.50 -14.47 2.75
C GLY A 407 1.05 -15.10 1.42
N ARG A 408 1.13 -16.43 1.29
CA ARG A 408 0.62 -17.17 0.11
C ARG A 408 -0.90 -17.10 0.01
N ARG A 409 -1.62 -17.23 1.13
CA ARG A 409 -3.09 -17.10 1.17
C ARG A 409 -3.51 -15.69 0.72
N LEU A 410 -2.89 -14.64 1.26
CA LEU A 410 -3.11 -13.25 0.84
C LEU A 410 -2.85 -13.07 -0.66
N ALA A 411 -1.74 -13.62 -1.16
CA ALA A 411 -1.37 -13.53 -2.56
C ALA A 411 -2.44 -14.16 -3.47
N ARG A 412 -2.93 -15.35 -3.14
CA ARG A 412 -4.00 -16.03 -3.87
C ARG A 412 -5.32 -15.25 -3.84
N ALA A 413 -5.71 -14.74 -2.67
CA ALA A 413 -6.91 -13.92 -2.52
C ALA A 413 -6.84 -12.65 -3.39
N MET A 414 -5.71 -11.96 -3.39
CA MET A 414 -5.48 -10.79 -4.24
C MET A 414 -5.55 -11.13 -5.74
N MET A 415 -4.95 -12.25 -6.15
CA MET A 415 -5.04 -12.72 -7.54
C MET A 415 -6.48 -13.07 -7.94
N ALA A 416 -7.27 -13.65 -7.03
CA ALA A 416 -8.67 -13.98 -7.29
C ALA A 416 -9.50 -12.71 -7.52
N VAL A 417 -9.34 -11.67 -6.68
CA VAL A 417 -9.99 -10.37 -6.89
C VAL A 417 -9.55 -9.74 -8.22
N GLN A 418 -8.25 -9.78 -8.55
CA GLN A 418 -7.75 -9.26 -9.82
C GLN A 418 -8.34 -9.98 -11.03
N ARG A 419 -8.49 -11.31 -10.99
CA ARG A 419 -9.13 -12.08 -12.07
C ARG A 419 -10.60 -11.68 -12.24
N ARG A 420 -11.35 -11.56 -11.14
CA ARG A 420 -12.75 -11.09 -11.21
C ARG A 420 -12.86 -9.70 -11.78
N ALA A 421 -11.89 -8.82 -11.47
CA ALA A 421 -11.81 -7.48 -12.02
C ALA A 421 -11.46 -7.48 -13.51
N GLU A 422 -10.55 -8.35 -13.95
CA GLU A 422 -10.21 -8.56 -15.38
C GLU A 422 -11.44 -9.05 -16.16
N GLN A 423 -12.26 -9.89 -15.55
CA GLN A 423 -13.51 -10.43 -16.12
C GLN A 423 -14.70 -9.46 -16.05
N GLY A 424 -14.56 -8.29 -15.40
CA GLY A 424 -15.68 -7.38 -15.16
C GLY A 424 -16.77 -7.95 -14.22
N SER A 425 -16.46 -9.01 -13.47
CA SER A 425 -17.40 -9.76 -12.61
C SER A 425 -17.39 -9.34 -11.14
N LEU A 426 -16.77 -8.19 -10.82
CA LEU A 426 -16.81 -7.64 -9.46
C LEU A 426 -18.20 -7.07 -9.17
N GLY A 427 -18.70 -7.26 -7.95
CA GLY A 427 -19.98 -6.70 -7.51
C GLY A 427 -20.01 -5.17 -7.52
N GLU A 428 -21.20 -4.59 -7.48
CA GLU A 428 -21.39 -3.13 -7.51
C GLU A 428 -20.72 -2.44 -6.30
N GLU A 429 -20.67 -3.11 -5.17
CA GLU A 429 -20.01 -2.64 -3.95
C GLU A 429 -18.51 -2.44 -4.14
N ALA A 430 -17.89 -3.14 -5.09
CA ALA A 430 -16.48 -2.97 -5.44
C ALA A 430 -16.21 -1.75 -6.34
N ARG A 431 -17.25 -0.98 -6.75
CA ARG A 431 -17.10 0.22 -7.59
C ARG A 431 -16.15 1.24 -6.98
N TRP A 432 -15.91 1.21 -5.66
CA TRP A 432 -14.92 2.08 -5.04
C TRP A 432 -13.50 1.88 -5.60
N LEU A 433 -13.16 0.71 -6.18
CA LEU A 433 -11.88 0.47 -6.84
C LEU A 433 -11.59 1.42 -8.02
N THR A 434 -12.63 1.91 -8.68
CA THR A 434 -12.48 2.84 -9.81
C THR A 434 -12.25 4.27 -9.34
N ARG A 435 -12.41 4.55 -8.05
CA ARG A 435 -12.26 5.89 -7.49
C ARG A 435 -10.84 6.38 -7.66
N THR A 436 -10.75 7.67 -7.89
CA THR A 436 -9.51 8.41 -7.94
C THR A 436 -9.58 9.57 -6.97
N ARG A 437 -8.45 9.86 -6.32
CA ARG A 437 -8.28 11.04 -5.51
C ARG A 437 -7.41 12.05 -6.26
N LEU A 438 -7.77 13.33 -6.18
CA LEU A 438 -6.91 14.41 -6.63
C LEU A 438 -5.91 14.76 -5.55
N VAL A 439 -4.65 14.86 -5.96
CA VAL A 439 -3.55 15.31 -5.13
C VAL A 439 -2.83 16.40 -5.89
N TYR A 440 -2.46 17.46 -5.18
CA TYR A 440 -1.86 18.64 -5.79
C TYR A 440 -0.38 18.69 -5.44
N LEU A 441 0.49 18.80 -6.45
CA LEU A 441 1.91 19.07 -6.26
C LEU A 441 2.17 20.56 -6.42
N HIS A 442 2.81 21.16 -5.43
CA HIS A 442 3.35 22.49 -5.55
C HIS A 442 4.40 22.54 -6.65
N ARG A 443 4.33 23.57 -7.50
CA ARG A 443 5.31 23.87 -8.54
C ARG A 443 6.01 25.17 -8.16
N PRO A 444 7.32 25.15 -7.85
CA PRO A 444 8.07 26.37 -7.59
C PRO A 444 7.93 27.36 -8.77
N GLY A 445 7.66 28.63 -8.46
CA GLY A 445 7.49 29.69 -9.48
C GLY A 445 6.15 29.66 -10.24
N ARG A 446 5.17 28.84 -9.84
CA ARG A 446 3.81 28.86 -10.41
C ARG A 446 2.75 28.98 -9.32
N ASP A 447 1.75 29.81 -9.58
CA ASP A 447 0.61 30.02 -8.66
C ASP A 447 -0.31 28.81 -8.56
N LEU A 448 -0.38 28.02 -9.64
CA LEU A 448 -1.25 26.86 -9.73
C LEU A 448 -0.48 25.57 -9.48
N PRO A 449 -0.95 24.71 -8.57
CA PRO A 449 -0.33 23.41 -8.35
C PRO A 449 -0.61 22.47 -9.52
N ARG A 450 0.21 21.43 -9.68
CA ARG A 450 -0.05 20.33 -10.63
C ARG A 450 -1.06 19.37 -10.04
N PRO A 451 -2.22 19.11 -10.68
CA PRO A 451 -3.11 18.06 -10.26
C PRO A 451 -2.55 16.68 -10.65
N ILE A 452 -2.65 15.72 -9.75
CA ILE A 452 -2.35 14.30 -9.98
C ILE A 452 -3.57 13.49 -9.55
N ARG A 453 -4.08 12.67 -10.46
CA ARG A 453 -5.11 11.68 -10.14
C ARG A 453 -4.45 10.40 -9.66
N ILE A 454 -4.84 9.96 -8.48
CA ILE A 454 -4.31 8.80 -7.80
C ILE A 454 -5.47 7.79 -7.66
N GLY A 455 -5.44 6.71 -8.46
CA GLY A 455 -6.42 5.61 -8.37
C GLY A 455 -6.19 4.67 -7.18
N GLU A 456 -7.09 3.74 -6.92
CA GLU A 456 -6.93 2.76 -5.84
C GLU A 456 -5.73 1.82 -6.00
N PHE A 457 -5.25 1.26 -4.87
CA PHE A 457 -4.08 0.37 -4.88
C PHE A 457 -4.33 -0.89 -5.71
N LEU A 458 -5.44 -1.61 -5.44
CA LEU A 458 -5.77 -2.86 -6.14
C LEU A 458 -5.96 -2.61 -7.65
N ARG A 459 -6.61 -1.50 -8.02
CA ARG A 459 -6.73 -1.07 -9.43
C ARG A 459 -5.36 -0.82 -10.07
N SER A 460 -4.46 -0.08 -9.42
CA SER A 460 -3.11 0.19 -9.95
C SER A 460 -2.27 -1.09 -10.01
N ALA A 461 -2.41 -2.00 -9.05
CA ALA A 461 -1.75 -3.31 -9.06
C ALA A 461 -2.21 -4.17 -10.24
N GLN A 462 -3.53 -4.26 -10.45
CA GLN A 462 -4.12 -4.95 -11.59
C GLN A 462 -3.66 -4.32 -12.91
N ALA A 463 -3.82 -3.00 -13.07
CA ALA A 463 -3.44 -2.30 -14.30
C ALA A 463 -1.96 -2.53 -14.66
N LYS A 464 -1.05 -2.47 -13.68
CA LYS A 464 0.38 -2.76 -13.89
C LYS A 464 0.63 -4.22 -14.25
N ARG A 465 -0.12 -5.16 -13.67
CA ARG A 465 -0.04 -6.57 -14.03
C ARG A 465 -0.53 -6.81 -15.46
N THR A 466 -1.70 -6.28 -15.81
CA THR A 466 -2.27 -6.36 -17.17
C THR A 466 -1.34 -5.74 -18.20
N LEU A 467 -0.81 -4.54 -17.92
CA LEU A 467 0.16 -3.87 -18.78
C LEU A 467 1.41 -4.71 -18.98
N ARG A 468 1.95 -5.30 -17.90
CA ARG A 468 3.12 -6.18 -17.99
C ARG A 468 2.84 -7.44 -18.81
N ALA A 469 1.66 -8.05 -18.67
CA ALA A 469 1.26 -9.23 -19.44
C ALA A 469 1.11 -8.88 -20.93
N ALA A 470 0.57 -7.71 -21.24
CA ALA A 470 0.41 -7.22 -22.61
C ALA A 470 1.71 -6.68 -23.23
N ALA A 471 2.70 -6.30 -22.41
CA ALA A 471 3.92 -5.61 -22.86
C ALA A 471 4.66 -6.34 -24.00
N PRO A 472 4.89 -7.67 -23.98
CA PRO A 472 5.55 -8.36 -25.09
C PRO A 472 4.86 -8.15 -26.44
N ARG A 473 3.51 -8.20 -26.46
CA ARG A 473 2.71 -7.98 -27.66
C ARG A 473 2.70 -6.50 -28.07
N LEU A 474 2.53 -5.60 -27.11
CA LEU A 474 2.45 -4.15 -27.37
C LEU A 474 3.78 -3.56 -27.84
N ARG A 475 4.92 -4.12 -27.43
CA ARG A 475 6.26 -3.64 -27.83
C ARG A 475 6.46 -3.62 -29.34
N GLY A 476 5.97 -4.63 -30.06
CA GLY A 476 6.06 -4.66 -31.52
C GLY A 476 5.31 -3.49 -32.16
N THR A 477 4.07 -3.26 -31.71
CA THR A 477 3.24 -2.14 -32.18
C THR A 477 3.82 -0.79 -31.79
N PHE A 478 4.24 -0.61 -30.53
CA PHE A 478 4.85 0.65 -30.08
C PHE A 478 6.16 0.94 -30.81
N ARG A 479 6.99 -0.07 -31.07
CA ARG A 479 8.18 0.06 -31.93
C ARG A 479 7.83 0.50 -33.34
N ALA A 480 6.82 -0.12 -33.96
CA ALA A 480 6.36 0.24 -35.30
C ALA A 480 5.78 1.66 -35.38
N MET A 481 5.15 2.14 -34.30
CA MET A 481 4.63 3.50 -34.16
C MET A 481 5.65 4.50 -33.61
N HIS A 482 6.93 4.11 -33.45
CA HIS A 482 7.97 4.94 -32.86
C HIS A 482 7.64 5.49 -31.44
N GLN A 483 6.82 4.77 -30.67
CA GLN A 483 6.49 5.08 -29.29
C GLN A 483 7.50 4.44 -28.32
N TRP A 484 8.67 5.07 -28.18
CA TRP A 484 9.78 4.51 -27.42
C TRP A 484 9.69 4.71 -25.89
N GLY A 485 8.72 5.51 -25.41
CA GLY A 485 8.56 5.85 -23.99
C GLY A 485 7.66 4.92 -23.16
N VAL A 486 6.94 3.98 -23.78
CA VAL A 486 5.94 3.12 -23.10
C VAL A 486 6.40 1.66 -23.15
N GLU A 487 6.58 1.03 -21.97
CA GLU A 487 6.92 -0.41 -21.82
C GLU A 487 8.22 -0.91 -22.53
N MET A 488 9.07 0.03 -22.96
CA MET A 488 10.41 -0.19 -23.47
C MET A 488 11.44 -0.12 -22.32
N PRO A 489 12.21 -1.18 -22.04
CA PRO A 489 13.34 -1.10 -21.12
C PRO A 489 14.34 -0.03 -21.61
N GLY A 490 14.73 0.91 -20.75
CA GLY A 490 15.59 2.03 -21.15
C GLY A 490 14.93 3.02 -22.11
N GLY A 491 13.60 3.12 -22.12
CA GLY A 491 12.86 3.95 -23.08
C GLY A 491 13.27 5.43 -23.09
N ALA A 492 13.72 5.99 -21.97
CA ALA A 492 14.24 7.35 -21.93
C ALA A 492 15.58 7.47 -22.66
N GLU A 493 16.50 6.53 -22.43
CA GLU A 493 17.80 6.45 -23.10
C GLU A 493 17.64 6.12 -24.59
N ALA A 494 16.71 5.23 -24.94
CA ALA A 494 16.36 4.89 -26.31
C ALA A 494 15.72 6.07 -27.06
N LEU A 495 14.89 6.89 -26.39
CA LEU A 495 14.35 8.13 -26.95
C LEU A 495 15.46 9.12 -27.29
N VAL A 496 16.40 9.35 -26.35
CA VAL A 496 17.55 10.24 -26.58
C VAL A 496 18.40 9.73 -27.73
N HIS A 497 18.71 8.44 -27.76
CA HIS A 497 19.54 7.87 -28.82
C HIS A 497 18.84 7.90 -30.18
N TRP A 498 17.56 7.55 -30.25
CA TRP A 498 16.78 7.62 -31.48
C TRP A 498 16.67 9.06 -32.00
N ARG A 499 16.39 10.02 -31.10
CA ARG A 499 16.32 11.44 -31.45
C ARG A 499 17.65 11.93 -32.02
N ASN A 500 18.76 11.68 -31.34
CA ASN A 500 20.09 12.06 -31.82
C ASN A 500 20.40 11.43 -33.19
N THR A 501 20.04 10.16 -33.40
CA THR A 501 20.24 9.48 -34.69
C THR A 501 19.38 10.10 -35.80
N ILE A 502 18.09 10.36 -35.55
CA ILE A 502 17.20 10.98 -36.53
C ILE A 502 17.61 12.42 -36.84
N GLU A 503 17.94 13.23 -35.83
CA GLU A 503 18.43 14.59 -36.03
C GLU A 503 19.72 14.59 -36.87
N THR A 504 20.65 13.66 -36.61
CA THR A 504 21.88 13.50 -37.40
C THR A 504 21.58 13.11 -38.85
N LEU A 505 20.66 12.17 -39.07
CA LEU A 505 20.29 11.72 -40.43
C LEU A 505 19.52 12.81 -41.19
N ALA A 506 18.67 13.58 -40.49
CA ALA A 506 17.94 14.72 -41.06
C ALA A 506 18.89 15.84 -41.50
N LEU A 507 19.88 16.19 -40.66
CA LEU A 507 20.93 17.16 -41.01
C LEU A 507 21.77 16.72 -42.21
N ARG A 508 21.89 15.41 -42.46
CA ARG A 508 22.58 14.84 -43.63
C ARG A 508 21.67 14.69 -44.85
N GLY A 509 20.40 15.06 -44.78
CA GLY A 509 19.43 14.86 -45.86
C GLY A 509 19.10 13.38 -46.12
N CYS A 510 19.40 12.49 -45.17
CA CYS A 510 19.19 11.04 -45.30
C CYS A 510 17.82 10.59 -44.79
N THR A 511 16.97 11.50 -44.32
CA THR A 511 15.58 11.22 -43.96
C THR A 511 14.64 12.05 -44.81
N PRO A 512 13.43 11.54 -45.12
CA PRO A 512 12.36 12.39 -45.64
C PRO A 512 12.07 13.56 -44.66
N PRO A 513 11.40 14.64 -45.11
CA PRO A 513 10.96 15.71 -44.23
C PRO A 513 10.13 15.14 -43.08
N MET A 514 10.62 15.33 -41.86
CA MET A 514 10.00 14.79 -40.65
C MET A 514 9.70 15.93 -39.69
N VAL A 515 8.59 15.79 -38.95
CA VAL A 515 8.28 16.69 -37.83
C VAL A 515 8.43 15.92 -36.53
N ALA A 516 9.35 16.36 -35.68
CA ALA A 516 9.49 15.85 -34.32
C ALA A 516 8.57 16.64 -33.39
N PHE A 517 7.64 15.96 -32.73
CA PHE A 517 6.81 16.56 -31.69
C PHE A 517 7.14 15.92 -30.34
N ASP A 518 7.65 16.73 -29.41
CA ASP A 518 7.68 16.37 -27.99
C ASP A 518 6.27 16.56 -27.42
N LEU A 519 5.44 15.54 -27.56
CA LEU A 519 4.15 15.51 -26.88
C LEU A 519 4.41 15.39 -25.37
N ASP A 520 4.27 16.50 -24.65
CA ASP A 520 4.17 16.48 -23.20
C ASP A 520 2.85 15.79 -22.82
N LEU A 521 2.91 14.46 -22.75
CA LEU A 521 1.85 13.59 -22.25
C LEU A 521 1.46 13.90 -20.80
N ALA A 522 2.02 14.94 -20.14
CA ALA A 522 1.66 15.40 -18.80
C ALA A 522 0.16 15.57 -18.56
N ASN A 523 -0.66 15.68 -19.62
CA ASN A 523 -2.11 15.76 -19.55
C ASN A 523 -2.88 14.53 -20.08
N MET A 524 -2.27 13.60 -20.84
CA MET A 524 -3.04 12.58 -21.57
C MET A 524 -3.28 11.29 -20.79
N PHE A 525 -2.32 10.86 -19.96
CA PHE A 525 -2.46 9.65 -19.15
C PHE A 525 -2.25 10.00 -17.69
N GLY A 526 -3.34 10.06 -16.92
CA GLY A 526 -3.25 10.15 -15.46
C GLY A 526 -2.34 9.04 -14.94
N SER A 527 -1.34 9.38 -14.11
CA SER A 527 -0.30 8.45 -13.66
C SER A 527 -0.87 7.10 -13.20
N ILE A 528 -0.67 6.04 -14.00
CA ILE A 528 -1.11 4.66 -13.72
C ILE A 528 -0.22 3.99 -12.66
#